data_AF-Q6NJ89-F1
#
_entry.id   AF-Q6NJ89-F1
#
_cell.length_a   1.000
_cell.length_b   1.000
_cell.length_c   1.000
_cell.angle_alpha   90.00
_cell.angle_beta   90.00
_cell.angle_gamma   90.00
#
_symmetry.space_group_name_H-M   'P 1'
#
loop_
_entity.id
_entity.type
_entity.pdbx_description
1 polymer ?
#
loop_
_entity_poly.entity_id
_entity_poly.type
_entity_poly.pdbx_seq_one_letter_code
_entity_poly.pdbx_strand_id
1 'polypeptide(L)'
;MRRLLSPRFTVPLTLAVAISTASTTQVWIPIPYAIASEPTADAMVEGYYYKVAPDGEKYKNTISTFAHISKTRHMYHDASRKQHYDNFHDRTRKEQLMEIHHRSERACFIGKARVVLALMQAEGNTTARSLDISKVGIELDESSKALPLLEESLNTHRTLYSKNPTAEEAKLIDKRAILSREGKSALEDIIKALENGEDPQEYNAFSVLNWGVEKSYLDKVHGTHHAHSGSSHMPELKISAVSTSDKDTKDKVLADADHNRQALATSLPMPAPTVSVPLDNQASSTKEPGAKGVESEKTGFFQSGIWNHIVTFFKYFGIAAGLFSIFAFLANR
;
A
#
# COMPACT_ATOMS: atom_id res chain seq x y z
N MET A 1 -30.97 14.21 -97.67
CA MET A 1 -31.29 13.67 -96.33
C MET A 1 -29.99 13.21 -95.65
N ARG A 2 -29.38 14.05 -94.80
CA ARG A 2 -28.19 13.72 -94.00
C ARG A 2 -28.64 13.48 -92.55
N ARG A 3 -28.47 12.26 -92.04
CA ARG A 3 -28.70 11.92 -90.62
C ARG A 3 -27.46 12.30 -89.82
N LEU A 4 -27.62 13.17 -88.83
CA LEU A 4 -26.62 13.49 -87.82
C LEU A 4 -26.75 12.49 -86.66
N LEU A 5 -25.64 11.82 -86.32
CA LEU A 5 -25.49 10.94 -85.17
C LEU A 5 -25.23 11.77 -83.91
N SER A 6 -25.90 11.42 -82.82
CA SER A 6 -25.71 11.99 -81.48
C SER A 6 -24.47 11.39 -80.80
N PRO A 7 -23.65 12.16 -80.07
CA PRO A 7 -22.62 11.58 -79.21
C PRO A 7 -23.22 11.16 -77.86
N ARG A 8 -22.89 9.93 -77.42
CA ARG A 8 -23.12 9.44 -76.06
C ARG A 8 -21.98 9.96 -75.17
N PHE A 9 -22.31 10.72 -74.14
CA PHE A 9 -21.38 11.06 -73.06
C PHE A 9 -21.39 9.95 -72.00
N THR A 10 -20.26 9.27 -71.83
CA THR A 10 -19.96 8.42 -70.67
C THR A 10 -19.21 9.25 -69.63
N VAL A 11 -19.81 9.42 -68.46
CA VAL A 11 -19.17 10.03 -67.28
C VAL A 11 -18.49 8.92 -66.46
N PRO A 12 -17.19 9.01 -66.15
CA PRO A 12 -16.57 8.12 -65.19
C PRO A 12 -16.93 8.54 -63.76
N LEU A 13 -17.48 7.62 -62.99
CA LEU A 13 -17.74 7.76 -61.56
C LEU A 13 -16.43 7.49 -60.80
N THR A 14 -15.74 8.54 -60.36
CA THR A 14 -14.57 8.44 -59.48
C THR A 14 -15.03 8.15 -58.05
N LEU A 15 -14.78 6.93 -57.58
CA LEU A 15 -15.01 6.53 -56.19
C LEU A 15 -13.87 7.08 -55.33
N ALA A 16 -14.10 8.19 -54.63
CA ALA A 16 -13.17 8.71 -53.64
C ALA A 16 -13.28 7.88 -52.35
N VAL A 17 -12.29 7.01 -52.09
CA VAL A 17 -12.13 6.34 -50.81
C VAL A 17 -11.52 7.35 -49.84
N ALA A 18 -12.34 7.92 -48.97
CA ALA A 18 -11.89 8.72 -47.84
C ALA A 18 -11.30 7.79 -46.78
N ILE A 19 -9.96 7.73 -46.69
CA ILE A 19 -9.27 7.13 -45.55
C ILE A 19 -9.35 8.15 -44.42
N SER A 20 -10.37 8.02 -43.57
CA SER A 20 -10.46 8.74 -42.32
C SER A 20 -9.38 8.20 -41.38
N THR A 21 -8.26 8.92 -41.28
CA THR A 21 -7.32 8.76 -40.18
C THR A 21 -8.06 9.13 -38.91
N ALA A 22 -8.48 8.13 -38.14
CA ALA A 22 -8.96 8.35 -36.78
C ALA A 22 -7.79 8.90 -35.96
N SER A 23 -7.76 10.21 -35.78
CA SER A 23 -6.91 10.86 -34.79
C SER A 23 -7.28 10.24 -33.45
N THR A 24 -6.41 9.40 -32.90
CA THR A 24 -6.49 9.01 -31.49
C THR A 24 -6.24 10.26 -30.67
N THR A 25 -7.32 10.97 -30.35
CA THR A 25 -7.33 11.94 -29.27
C THR A 25 -6.97 11.16 -28.01
N GLN A 26 -5.72 11.31 -27.57
CA GLN A 26 -5.36 10.93 -26.21
C GLN A 26 -6.24 11.79 -25.29
N VAL A 27 -7.28 11.19 -24.75
CA VAL A 27 -8.08 11.80 -23.69
C VAL A 27 -7.13 11.93 -22.50
N TRP A 28 -6.63 13.14 -22.29
CA TRP A 28 -5.96 13.52 -21.06
C TRP A 28 -7.00 13.41 -19.96
N ILE A 29 -6.97 12.31 -19.22
CA ILE A 29 -7.77 12.17 -18.01
C ILE A 29 -6.98 12.91 -16.92
N PRO A 30 -7.46 14.06 -16.42
CA PRO A 30 -6.81 14.71 -15.29
C PRO A 30 -6.82 13.73 -14.11
N ILE A 31 -5.63 13.38 -13.63
CA ILE A 31 -5.48 12.63 -12.37
C ILE A 31 -6.04 13.55 -11.28
N PRO A 32 -7.05 13.14 -10.49
CA PRO A 32 -7.53 13.95 -9.40
C PRO A 32 -6.46 13.98 -8.30
N TYR A 33 -5.72 15.08 -8.22
CA TYR A 33 -4.85 15.38 -7.10
C TYR A 33 -5.71 15.94 -5.96
N ALA A 34 -5.84 15.18 -4.87
CA ALA A 34 -6.31 15.75 -3.61
C ALA A 34 -5.14 16.51 -2.97
N ILE A 35 -5.27 17.83 -2.85
CA ILE A 35 -4.31 18.73 -2.21
C ILE A 35 -4.89 19.15 -0.86
N ALA A 36 -4.13 18.93 0.24
CA ALA A 36 -3.77 19.95 1.23
C ALA A 36 -3.20 19.32 2.52
N SER A 37 -1.96 19.67 2.88
CA SER A 37 -1.57 19.90 4.27
C SER A 37 -0.33 20.82 4.28
N GLU A 38 -0.29 21.75 5.24
CA GLU A 38 0.87 22.60 5.52
C GLU A 38 2.12 21.78 5.89
N PRO A 39 3.33 22.34 5.72
CA PRO A 39 4.58 21.65 6.04
C PRO A 39 4.74 21.53 7.56
N THR A 40 4.39 20.38 8.09
CA THR A 40 4.96 19.88 9.34
C THR A 40 6.42 19.52 9.08
N ALA A 41 7.31 19.69 10.06
CA ALA A 41 8.74 19.36 9.90
C ALA A 41 8.98 17.86 9.59
N ASP A 42 7.95 17.04 9.78
CA ASP A 42 7.86 15.64 9.37
C ASP A 42 6.75 15.49 8.31
N ALA A 43 6.93 14.66 7.28
CA ALA A 43 5.99 14.58 6.16
C ALA A 43 4.66 13.91 6.58
N MET A 44 3.56 14.67 6.49
CA MET A 44 2.21 14.12 6.64
C MET A 44 1.99 12.95 5.67
N VAL A 45 1.29 11.94 6.17
CA VAL A 45 0.97 10.72 5.42
C VAL A 45 -0.25 10.97 4.53
N GLU A 46 -0.21 12.02 3.69
CA GLU A 46 -1.17 12.34 2.62
C GLU A 46 -0.51 13.14 1.47
N GLY A 47 -1.05 12.95 0.25
CA GLY A 47 -0.61 13.68 -0.94
C GLY A 47 0.81 13.32 -1.38
N TYR A 48 0.98 12.12 -1.96
CA TYR A 48 2.26 11.64 -2.48
C TYR A 48 2.17 11.28 -3.96
N TYR A 49 3.32 11.34 -4.62
CA TYR A 49 3.44 11.00 -6.02
C TYR A 49 3.47 9.48 -6.22
N TYR A 50 2.55 8.97 -7.04
CA TYR A 50 2.65 7.62 -7.58
C TYR A 50 1.95 7.56 -8.94
N LYS A 51 2.43 6.66 -9.81
CA LYS A 51 1.85 6.44 -11.14
C LYS A 51 1.12 5.11 -11.20
N VAL A 52 -0.20 5.15 -11.12
CA VAL A 52 -1.05 3.95 -11.13
C VAL A 52 -0.83 3.13 -12.41
N ALA A 53 -0.54 1.84 -12.26
CA ALA A 53 -0.53 0.88 -13.37
C ALA A 53 -1.96 0.63 -13.89
N PRO A 54 -2.15 0.07 -15.10
CA PRO A 54 -3.49 -0.20 -15.64
C PRO A 54 -4.41 -1.03 -14.72
N ASP A 55 -3.84 -1.94 -13.93
CA ASP A 55 -4.55 -2.75 -12.94
C ASP A 55 -4.29 -2.30 -11.49
N GLY A 56 -3.68 -1.13 -11.30
CA GLY A 56 -3.22 -0.61 -10.00
C GLY A 56 -4.35 -0.15 -9.09
N GLU A 57 -5.51 0.17 -9.66
CA GLU A 57 -6.70 0.64 -8.95
C GLU A 57 -7.17 -0.30 -7.83
N LYS A 58 -6.99 -1.61 -7.99
CA LYS A 58 -7.34 -2.61 -6.96
C LYS A 58 -6.55 -2.47 -5.66
N TYR A 59 -5.42 -1.73 -5.66
CA TYR A 59 -4.59 -1.50 -4.48
C TYR A 59 -4.91 -0.18 -3.76
N LYS A 60 -5.89 0.61 -4.22
CA LYS A 60 -6.28 1.87 -3.55
C LYS A 60 -6.65 1.66 -2.08
N ASN A 61 -7.41 0.61 -1.77
CA ASN A 61 -7.78 0.29 -0.40
C ASN A 61 -6.57 -0.13 0.46
N THR A 62 -5.56 -0.76 -0.13
CA THR A 62 -4.29 -1.05 0.56
C THR A 62 -3.58 0.24 0.95
N ILE A 63 -3.48 1.20 0.02
CA ILE A 63 -2.90 2.52 0.28
C ILE A 63 -3.69 3.22 1.39
N SER A 64 -5.02 3.30 1.27
CA SER A 64 -5.88 3.96 2.28
C SER A 64 -5.76 3.32 3.66
N THR A 65 -5.69 1.99 3.73
CA THR A 65 -5.56 1.24 4.99
C THR A 65 -4.27 1.60 5.71
N PHE A 66 -3.12 1.48 5.04
CA PHE A 66 -1.84 1.77 5.68
C PHE A 66 -1.61 3.26 5.89
N ALA A 67 -2.16 4.13 5.04
CA ALA A 67 -2.13 5.57 5.25
C ALA A 67 -2.91 5.98 6.50
N HIS A 68 -4.10 5.39 6.73
CA HIS A 68 -4.90 5.65 7.94
C HIS A 68 -4.15 5.25 9.21
N ILE A 69 -3.63 4.01 9.26
CA ILE A 69 -2.80 3.56 10.39
C ILE A 69 -1.59 4.49 10.59
N SER A 70 -0.87 4.80 9.51
CA SER A 70 0.35 5.61 9.59
C SER A 70 0.06 7.06 10.00
N LYS A 71 -1.07 7.64 9.59
CA LYS A 71 -1.52 8.97 10.03
C LYS A 71 -1.81 8.99 11.53
N THR A 72 -2.49 7.98 12.05
CA THR A 72 -2.71 7.87 13.50
C THR A 72 -1.40 7.66 14.26
N ARG A 73 -0.46 6.85 13.76
CA ARG A 73 0.86 6.69 14.38
C ARG A 73 1.69 7.98 14.35
N HIS A 74 1.63 8.74 13.25
CA HIS A 74 2.28 10.03 13.12
C HIS A 74 1.77 11.06 14.15
N MET A 75 0.46 11.07 14.42
CA MET A 75 -0.13 11.90 15.48
C MET A 75 0.47 11.61 16.87
N TYR A 76 0.67 10.33 17.21
CA TYR A 76 1.32 9.94 18.48
C TYR A 76 2.79 10.34 18.48
N HIS A 77 3.50 10.19 17.37
CA HIS A 77 4.88 10.66 17.22
C HIS A 77 5.00 12.17 17.41
N ASP A 78 4.18 12.97 16.73
CA ASP A 78 4.17 14.43 16.86
C ASP A 78 3.85 14.89 18.29
N ALA A 79 2.88 14.24 18.93
CA ALA A 79 2.50 14.54 20.31
C ALA A 79 3.61 14.15 21.29
N SER A 80 4.23 12.98 21.11
CA SER A 80 5.37 12.53 21.92
C SER A 80 6.59 13.45 21.77
N ARG A 81 6.85 13.95 20.56
CA ARG A 81 7.92 14.89 20.27
C ARG A 81 7.69 16.21 21.01
N LYS A 82 6.46 16.75 20.92
CA LYS A 82 6.09 17.97 21.67
C LYS A 82 6.20 17.76 23.18
N GLN A 83 5.71 16.63 23.70
CA GLN A 83 5.83 16.29 25.12
C GLN A 83 7.29 16.16 25.56
N HIS A 84 8.14 15.54 24.75
CA HIS A 84 9.57 15.43 25.05
C HIS A 84 10.25 16.80 25.15
N TYR A 85 10.04 17.68 24.17
CA TYR A 85 10.71 18.99 24.13
C TYR A 85 10.14 20.01 25.12
N ASP A 86 8.82 20.04 25.35
CA ASP A 86 8.20 20.92 26.35
C ASP A 86 8.66 20.58 27.78
N ASN A 87 9.06 19.32 28.03
CA ASN A 87 9.50 18.84 29.34
C ASN A 87 11.00 18.45 29.37
N PHE A 88 11.80 18.86 28.37
CA PHE A 88 13.20 18.43 28.24
C PHE A 88 14.08 18.81 29.45
N HIS A 89 13.66 19.83 30.20
CA HIS A 89 14.35 20.31 31.39
C HIS A 89 14.11 19.44 32.64
N ASP A 90 13.10 18.56 32.64
CA ASP A 90 12.84 17.63 33.74
C ASP A 90 13.83 16.46 33.69
N ARG A 91 14.91 16.57 34.47
CA ARG A 91 15.96 15.56 34.57
C ARG A 91 15.45 14.21 35.07
N THR A 92 14.36 14.18 35.84
CA THR A 92 13.83 12.94 36.42
C THR A 92 13.02 12.13 35.40
N ARG A 93 12.40 12.81 34.42
CA ARG A 93 11.59 12.18 33.38
C ARG A 93 12.27 12.11 32.01
N LYS A 94 13.45 12.72 31.84
CA LYS A 94 14.13 12.87 30.54
C LYS A 94 14.27 11.54 29.78
N GLU A 95 14.77 10.49 30.43
CA GLU A 95 14.98 9.18 29.79
C GLU A 95 13.66 8.55 29.36
N GLN A 96 12.64 8.61 30.23
CA GLN A 96 11.30 8.13 29.90
C GLN A 96 10.71 8.88 28.70
N LEU A 97 10.81 10.21 28.69
CA LEU A 97 10.28 11.04 27.60
C LEU A 97 11.01 10.81 26.27
N MET A 98 12.33 10.60 26.31
CA MET A 98 13.10 10.19 25.14
C MET A 98 12.62 8.84 24.61
N GLU A 99 12.42 7.85 25.49
CA GLU A 99 11.95 6.53 25.10
C GLU A 99 10.56 6.58 24.47
N ILE A 100 9.63 7.36 25.04
CA ILE A 100 8.28 7.57 24.49
C ILE A 100 8.37 8.16 23.07
N HIS A 101 9.23 9.17 22.86
CA HIS A 101 9.42 9.80 21.56
C HIS A 101 10.03 8.81 20.55
N HIS A 102 11.13 8.14 20.89
CA HIS A 102 11.78 7.19 19.99
C HIS A 102 10.87 6.02 19.59
N ARG A 103 10.11 5.45 20.54
CA ARG A 103 9.16 4.36 20.21
C ARG A 103 8.02 4.83 19.31
N SER A 104 7.51 6.04 19.54
CA SER A 104 6.44 6.61 18.71
C SER A 104 6.96 6.96 17.31
N GLU A 105 8.19 7.47 17.21
CA GLU A 105 8.87 7.76 15.95
C GLU A 105 9.10 6.50 15.12
N ARG A 106 9.67 5.45 15.72
CA ARG A 106 9.87 4.15 15.07
C ARG A 106 8.56 3.59 14.52
N ALA A 107 7.49 3.64 15.32
CA ALA A 107 6.15 3.20 14.91
C ALA A 107 5.58 4.02 13.75
N CYS A 108 5.79 5.34 13.76
CA CYS A 108 5.42 6.24 12.65
C CYS A 108 6.17 5.86 11.36
N PHE A 109 7.49 5.70 11.45
CA PHE A 109 8.35 5.46 10.31
C PHE A 109 8.09 4.10 9.65
N ILE A 110 7.90 3.02 10.43
CA ILE A 110 7.50 1.73 9.85
C ILE A 110 6.09 1.79 9.21
N GLY A 111 5.20 2.65 9.73
CA GLY A 111 3.93 2.97 9.07
C GLY A 111 4.15 3.58 7.68
N LYS A 112 5.06 4.55 7.55
CA LYS A 112 5.42 5.18 6.27
C LYS A 112 6.04 4.19 5.29
N ALA A 113 6.87 3.26 5.76
CA ALA A 113 7.40 2.17 4.93
C ALA A 113 6.26 1.37 4.26
N ARG A 114 5.26 0.96 5.03
CA ARG A 114 4.11 0.19 4.53
C ARG A 114 3.28 0.98 3.51
N VAL A 115 3.13 2.30 3.70
CA VAL A 115 2.49 3.17 2.72
C VAL A 115 3.27 3.19 1.40
N VAL A 116 4.58 3.37 1.44
CA VAL A 116 5.43 3.36 0.23
C VAL A 116 5.32 2.04 -0.52
N LEU A 117 5.35 0.91 0.20
CA LEU A 117 5.19 -0.41 -0.41
C LEU A 117 3.81 -0.57 -1.06
N ALA A 118 2.74 -0.06 -0.42
CA ALA A 118 1.39 -0.07 -1.00
C ALA A 118 1.29 0.81 -2.26
N LEU A 119 1.98 1.95 -2.30
CA LEU A 119 2.10 2.75 -3.52
C LEU A 119 2.78 1.94 -4.63
N MET A 120 3.89 1.27 -4.34
CA MET A 120 4.61 0.44 -5.32
C MET A 120 3.76 -0.73 -5.84
N GLN A 121 2.87 -1.30 -5.03
CA GLN A 121 1.88 -2.28 -5.49
C GLN A 121 0.95 -1.70 -6.57
N ALA A 122 0.41 -0.50 -6.31
CA ALA A 122 -0.45 0.22 -7.25
C ALA A 122 0.31 0.63 -8.53
N GLU A 123 1.62 0.88 -8.44
CA GLU A 123 2.47 1.23 -9.58
C GLU A 123 2.88 0.06 -10.48
N GLY A 124 2.58 -1.18 -10.08
CA GLY A 124 2.91 -2.34 -10.90
C GLY A 124 4.19 -3.07 -10.52
N ASN A 125 4.88 -2.68 -9.45
CA ASN A 125 6.10 -3.38 -9.02
C ASN A 125 5.72 -4.81 -8.57
N THR A 126 6.22 -5.81 -9.29
CA THR A 126 5.85 -7.21 -9.11
C THR A 126 6.30 -7.75 -7.76
N THR A 127 7.50 -7.37 -7.30
CA THR A 127 8.02 -7.74 -5.99
C THR A 127 7.16 -7.14 -4.88
N ALA A 128 6.81 -5.85 -4.95
CA ALA A 128 5.91 -5.22 -3.99
C ALA A 128 4.53 -5.91 -3.94
N ARG A 129 3.99 -6.32 -5.10
CA ARG A 129 2.72 -7.06 -5.20
C ARG A 129 2.76 -8.45 -4.58
N SER A 130 3.94 -9.05 -4.49
CA SER A 130 4.14 -10.34 -3.82
C SER A 130 4.31 -10.22 -2.30
N LEU A 131 4.55 -9.01 -1.78
CA LEU A 131 4.69 -8.80 -0.35
C LEU A 131 3.36 -8.87 0.38
N ASP A 132 3.39 -9.52 1.54
CA ASP A 132 2.43 -9.31 2.61
C ASP A 132 2.88 -8.11 3.46
N ILE A 133 2.43 -6.93 3.07
CA ILE A 133 2.77 -5.66 3.75
C ILE A 133 2.41 -5.70 5.25
N SER A 134 1.43 -6.52 5.66
CA SER A 134 1.03 -6.65 7.07
C SER A 134 2.08 -7.34 7.95
N LYS A 135 3.09 -7.98 7.34
CA LYS A 135 4.21 -8.65 8.03
C LYS A 135 5.52 -7.86 7.99
N VAL A 136 5.59 -6.80 7.17
CA VAL A 136 6.77 -5.93 7.08
C VAL A 136 6.97 -5.20 8.40
N GLY A 137 8.17 -5.29 8.98
CA GLY A 137 8.50 -4.77 10.31
C GLY A 137 8.15 -5.72 11.46
N ILE A 138 7.71 -6.95 11.17
CA ILE A 138 7.32 -7.96 12.16
C ILE A 138 8.04 -9.28 11.89
N GLU A 139 7.99 -9.76 10.64
CA GLU A 139 8.67 -10.98 10.22
C GLU A 139 9.97 -10.62 9.49
N LEU A 140 11.08 -11.29 9.85
CA LEU A 140 12.39 -11.02 9.29
C LEU A 140 12.40 -11.22 7.76
N ASP A 141 11.92 -12.37 7.29
CA ASP A 141 11.90 -12.71 5.86
C ASP A 141 11.16 -11.67 5.02
N GLU A 142 10.00 -11.22 5.50
CA GLU A 142 9.19 -10.25 4.75
C GLU A 142 9.79 -8.85 4.82
N SER A 143 10.36 -8.48 5.96
CA SER A 143 11.07 -7.22 6.16
C SER A 143 12.31 -7.13 5.25
N SER A 144 13.09 -8.20 5.16
CA SER A 144 14.27 -8.28 4.30
C SER A 144 13.94 -8.17 2.81
N LYS A 145 12.80 -8.73 2.36
CA LYS A 145 12.32 -8.53 0.98
C LYS A 145 11.84 -7.10 0.72
N ALA A 146 11.28 -6.44 1.72
CA ALA A 146 10.74 -5.09 1.61
C ALA A 146 11.81 -3.99 1.58
N LEU A 147 12.92 -4.18 2.32
CA LEU A 147 14.00 -3.20 2.40
C LEU A 147 14.55 -2.72 1.04
N PRO A 148 14.91 -3.60 0.08
CA PRO A 148 15.40 -3.15 -1.23
C PRO A 148 14.37 -2.36 -2.04
N LEU A 149 13.06 -2.53 -1.79
CA LEU A 149 12.02 -1.77 -2.48
C LEU A 149 11.94 -0.33 -1.96
N LEU A 150 12.22 -0.09 -0.68
CA LEU A 150 12.29 1.27 -0.15
C LEU A 150 13.51 2.02 -0.71
N GLU A 151 14.64 1.32 -0.88
CA GLU A 151 15.82 1.84 -1.58
C GLU A 151 15.52 2.10 -3.07
N GLU A 152 14.80 1.20 -3.75
CA GLU A 152 14.31 1.41 -5.11
C GLU A 152 13.46 2.68 -5.20
N SER A 153 12.47 2.84 -4.30
CA SER A 153 11.61 4.03 -4.22
C SER A 153 12.44 5.32 -4.07
N LEU A 154 13.47 5.33 -3.21
CA LEU A 154 14.38 6.46 -3.09
C LEU A 154 15.16 6.74 -4.37
N ASN A 155 15.61 5.70 -5.08
CA ASN A 155 16.34 5.87 -6.32
C ASN A 155 15.44 6.39 -7.46
N THR A 156 14.15 6.03 -7.48
CA THR A 156 13.19 6.58 -8.46
C THR A 156 12.99 8.09 -8.31
N HIS A 157 13.22 8.67 -7.12
CA HIS A 157 13.13 10.12 -6.87
C HIS A 157 13.99 10.92 -7.86
N ARG A 158 15.25 10.52 -8.04
CA ARG A 158 16.19 11.17 -8.96
C ARG A 158 15.68 11.13 -10.41
N THR A 159 15.17 9.97 -10.82
CA THR A 159 14.60 9.78 -12.16
C THR A 159 13.35 10.63 -12.37
N LEU A 160 12.50 10.79 -11.36
CA LEU A 160 11.30 11.62 -11.46
C LEU A 160 11.65 13.10 -11.58
N TYR A 161 12.65 13.59 -10.84
CA TYR A 161 13.14 14.96 -10.97
C TYR A 161 13.77 15.28 -12.33
N SER A 162 14.47 14.32 -12.93
CA SER A 162 15.05 14.51 -14.28
C SER A 162 14.01 14.71 -15.38
N LYS A 163 12.72 14.48 -15.11
CA LYS A 163 11.61 14.69 -16.05
C LYS A 163 11.02 16.10 -16.00
N ASN A 164 11.65 17.03 -15.27
CA ASN A 164 11.18 18.40 -15.09
C ASN A 164 9.74 18.47 -14.55
N PRO A 165 9.47 17.92 -13.35
CA PRO A 165 8.14 17.95 -12.75
C PRO A 165 7.68 19.39 -12.53
N THR A 166 6.36 19.59 -12.56
CA THR A 166 5.77 20.85 -12.07
C THR A 166 6.09 21.06 -10.59
N ALA A 167 5.94 22.30 -10.10
CA ALA A 167 6.21 22.61 -8.68
C ALA A 167 5.34 21.78 -7.72
N GLU A 168 4.12 21.43 -8.12
CA GLU A 168 3.24 20.59 -7.30
C GLU A 168 3.69 19.12 -7.33
N GLU A 169 4.00 18.58 -8.51
CA GLU A 169 4.56 17.22 -8.61
C GLU A 169 5.87 17.08 -7.83
N ALA A 170 6.75 18.08 -7.88
CA ALA A 170 8.00 18.10 -7.12
C ALA A 170 7.75 17.93 -5.61
N LYS A 171 6.77 18.64 -5.03
CA LYS A 171 6.39 18.48 -3.62
C LYS A 171 5.89 17.07 -3.31
N LEU A 172 5.05 16.51 -4.17
CA LEU A 172 4.50 15.16 -3.98
C LEU A 172 5.59 14.08 -4.08
N ILE A 173 6.57 14.30 -4.97
CA ILE A 173 7.75 13.44 -5.11
C ILE A 173 8.63 13.54 -3.86
N ASP A 174 8.91 14.75 -3.37
CA ASP A 174 9.71 14.97 -2.16
C ASP A 174 9.07 14.34 -0.93
N LYS A 175 7.75 14.48 -0.78
CA LYS A 175 7.00 13.79 0.28
C LYS A 175 7.25 12.28 0.22
N ARG A 176 7.05 11.64 -0.94
CA ARG A 176 7.30 10.20 -1.09
C ARG A 176 8.75 9.83 -0.74
N ALA A 177 9.72 10.66 -1.09
CA ALA A 177 11.12 10.42 -0.77
C ALA A 177 11.40 10.50 0.73
N ILE A 178 10.78 11.44 1.45
CA ILE A 178 10.85 11.52 2.91
C ILE A 178 10.27 10.25 3.53
N LEU A 179 9.05 9.85 3.12
CA LEU A 179 8.41 8.62 3.58
C LEU A 179 9.29 7.38 3.35
N SER A 180 9.91 7.30 2.16
CA SER A 180 10.78 6.17 1.80
C SER A 180 12.06 6.16 2.64
N ARG A 181 12.65 7.31 2.95
CA ARG A 181 13.87 7.44 3.75
C ARG A 181 13.63 7.07 5.20
N GLU A 182 12.60 7.64 5.80
CA GLU A 182 12.21 7.38 7.19
C GLU A 182 11.80 5.92 7.36
N GLY A 183 10.95 5.42 6.45
CA GLY A 183 10.54 4.02 6.43
C GLY A 183 11.71 3.05 6.27
N LYS A 184 12.66 3.37 5.38
CA LYS A 184 13.88 2.58 5.19
C LYS A 184 14.71 2.53 6.48
N SER A 185 14.97 3.68 7.09
CA SER A 185 15.76 3.77 8.33
C SER A 185 15.16 2.92 9.45
N ALA A 186 13.84 3.03 9.68
CA ALA A 186 13.18 2.24 10.72
C ALA A 186 13.18 0.73 10.39
N LEU A 187 13.01 0.36 9.12
CA LEU A 187 13.02 -1.04 8.70
C LEU A 187 14.43 -1.66 8.84
N GLU A 188 15.51 -0.92 8.56
CA GLU A 188 16.88 -1.37 8.79
C GLU A 188 17.13 -1.70 10.26
N ASP A 189 16.68 -0.84 11.17
CA ASP A 189 16.85 -1.07 12.61
C ASP A 189 15.96 -2.20 13.14
N ILE A 190 14.75 -2.37 12.58
CA ILE A 190 13.90 -3.53 12.89
C ILE A 190 14.52 -4.84 12.39
N ILE A 191 15.08 -4.87 11.18
CA ILE A 191 15.75 -6.06 10.66
C ILE A 191 16.92 -6.47 11.56
N LYS A 192 17.78 -5.51 11.95
CA LYS A 192 18.89 -5.80 12.88
C LYS A 192 18.38 -6.36 14.22
N ALA A 193 17.32 -5.78 14.78
CA ALA A 193 16.73 -6.28 16.02
C ALA A 193 16.22 -7.73 15.86
N LEU A 194 15.51 -8.01 14.76
CA LEU A 194 15.00 -9.34 14.45
C LEU A 194 16.12 -10.38 14.24
N GLU A 195 17.20 -10.01 13.54
CA GLU A 195 18.39 -10.84 13.34
C GLU A 195 19.08 -11.19 14.66
N ASN A 196 19.09 -10.25 15.62
CA ASN A 196 19.65 -10.45 16.95
C ASN A 196 18.69 -11.15 17.93
N GLY A 197 17.46 -11.48 17.52
CA GLY A 197 16.45 -12.05 18.39
C GLY A 197 15.90 -11.06 19.43
N GLU A 198 16.06 -9.76 19.20
CA GLU A 198 15.52 -8.69 20.02
C GLU A 198 14.06 -8.40 19.65
N ASP A 199 13.29 -7.88 20.61
CA ASP A 199 11.90 -7.49 20.37
C ASP A 199 11.85 -6.24 19.47
N PRO A 200 11.26 -6.30 18.26
CA PRO A 200 11.14 -5.14 17.39
C PRO A 200 10.13 -4.11 17.92
N GLN A 201 9.40 -4.41 19.00
CA GLN A 201 8.37 -3.56 19.62
C GLN A 201 7.24 -3.16 18.65
N GLU A 202 7.13 -3.88 17.54
CA GLU A 202 6.09 -3.80 16.53
C GLU A 202 5.39 -5.16 16.51
N TYR A 203 4.23 -5.24 17.18
CA TYR A 203 3.54 -6.51 17.38
C TYR A 203 2.61 -6.88 16.21
N ASN A 204 2.05 -5.88 15.53
CA ASN A 204 1.11 -6.07 14.43
C ASN A 204 1.01 -4.80 13.56
N ALA A 205 0.88 -4.95 12.24
CA ALA A 205 0.82 -3.80 11.35
C ALA A 205 -0.41 -2.90 11.54
N PHE A 206 -1.46 -3.42 12.19
CA PHE A 206 -2.70 -2.71 12.51
C PHE A 206 -2.76 -2.23 13.97
N SER A 207 -1.72 -2.48 14.79
CA SER A 207 -1.66 -1.91 16.14
C SER A 207 -1.34 -0.42 16.08
N VAL A 208 -1.97 0.36 16.95
CA VAL A 208 -1.56 1.74 17.24
C VAL A 208 -1.37 1.83 18.75
N LEU A 209 -0.18 2.25 19.17
CA LEU A 209 0.25 2.21 20.55
C LEU A 209 0.42 3.62 21.10
N ASN A 210 -0.15 3.85 22.29
CA ASN A 210 0.16 5.01 23.09
C ASN A 210 1.21 4.62 24.14
N TRP A 211 2.46 5.02 23.93
CA TRP A 211 3.60 4.72 24.81
C TRP A 211 3.66 5.55 26.10
N GLY A 212 2.63 6.31 26.44
CA GLY A 212 2.63 7.26 27.57
C GLY A 212 2.56 8.72 27.13
N VAL A 213 2.08 8.97 25.92
CA VAL A 213 1.73 10.30 25.45
C VAL A 213 0.52 10.81 26.23
N GLU A 214 0.70 11.94 26.90
CA GLU A 214 -0.32 12.60 27.69
C GLU A 214 -1.41 13.18 26.77
N LYS A 215 -2.67 13.05 27.19
CA LYS A 215 -3.84 13.47 26.40
C LYS A 215 -3.79 14.95 26.00
N SER A 216 -3.27 15.82 26.87
CA SER A 216 -3.11 17.25 26.58
C SER A 216 -2.23 17.53 25.36
N TYR A 217 -1.24 16.69 25.07
CA TYR A 217 -0.40 16.81 23.87
C TYR A 217 -1.08 16.24 22.63
N LEU A 218 -1.87 15.16 22.78
CA LEU A 218 -2.70 14.66 21.69
C LEU A 218 -3.72 15.71 21.24
N ASP A 219 -4.41 16.35 22.19
CA ASP A 219 -5.40 17.41 21.89
C ASP A 219 -4.76 18.61 21.15
N LYS A 220 -3.54 19.01 21.54
CA LYS A 220 -2.75 20.06 20.84
C LYS A 220 -2.44 19.68 19.38
N VAL A 221 -2.09 18.41 19.12
CA VAL A 221 -1.74 17.91 17.79
C VAL A 221 -2.99 17.70 16.92
N HIS A 222 -4.09 17.19 17.50
CA HIS A 222 -5.36 17.05 16.80
C HIS A 222 -5.82 18.38 16.18
N GLY A 223 -5.72 19.48 16.93
CA GLY A 223 -6.11 20.82 16.46
C GLY A 223 -5.23 21.40 15.34
N THR A 224 -4.02 20.88 15.14
CA THR A 224 -3.03 21.42 14.19
C THR A 224 -2.78 20.53 12.98
N HIS A 225 -2.98 19.21 13.09
CA HIS A 225 -2.66 18.22 12.05
C HIS A 225 -3.88 17.53 11.43
N HIS A 226 -5.08 17.65 12.03
CA HIS A 226 -6.27 16.87 11.65
C HIS A 226 -7.55 17.71 11.46
N ALA A 227 -7.44 19.02 11.21
CA ALA A 227 -8.58 19.85 10.81
C ALA A 227 -9.24 19.38 9.49
N HIS A 228 -8.56 18.54 8.70
CA HIS A 228 -9.19 17.73 7.66
C HIS A 228 -9.73 16.46 8.31
N SER A 229 -11.00 16.58 8.70
CA SER A 229 -11.89 15.52 9.12
C SER A 229 -11.49 14.21 8.44
N GLY A 230 -11.32 13.14 9.23
CA GLY A 230 -11.38 11.80 8.66
C GLY A 230 -12.56 11.77 7.69
N SER A 231 -12.36 11.23 6.48
CA SER A 231 -13.51 10.97 5.62
C SER A 231 -14.52 10.23 6.50
N SER A 232 -15.80 10.62 6.48
CA SER A 232 -16.82 10.10 7.39
C SER A 232 -17.05 8.57 7.31
N HIS A 233 -16.19 7.87 6.56
CA HIS A 233 -16.22 6.47 6.20
C HIS A 233 -15.01 5.69 6.77
N MET A 234 -14.03 6.33 7.40
CA MET A 234 -12.93 5.60 8.05
C MET A 234 -13.32 5.12 9.46
N PRO A 235 -13.09 3.85 9.80
CA PRO A 235 -13.38 3.35 11.14
C PRO A 235 -12.44 3.98 12.16
N GLU A 236 -12.97 4.22 13.36
CA GLU A 236 -12.16 4.59 14.51
C GLU A 236 -11.24 3.42 14.88
N LEU A 237 -9.96 3.74 15.10
CA LEU A 237 -8.96 2.76 15.49
C LEU A 237 -8.90 2.66 17.02
N LYS A 238 -8.90 1.44 17.53
CA LYS A 238 -8.53 1.18 18.91
C LYS A 238 -7.05 1.45 19.11
N ILE A 239 -6.75 2.17 20.19
CA ILE A 239 -5.40 2.49 20.61
C ILE A 239 -5.10 1.76 21.90
N SER A 240 -4.01 0.99 21.93
CA SER A 240 -3.56 0.32 23.14
C SER A 240 -2.61 1.24 23.90
N ALA A 241 -2.96 1.60 25.14
CA ALA A 241 -2.03 2.24 26.05
C ALA A 241 -1.02 1.19 26.57
N VAL A 242 0.27 1.51 26.45
CA VAL A 242 1.38 0.63 26.83
C VAL A 242 2.37 1.45 27.67
N SER A 243 2.74 0.94 28.85
CA SER A 243 3.85 1.52 29.61
C SER A 243 5.19 1.16 28.95
N THR A 244 6.17 2.05 29.01
CA THR A 244 7.54 1.74 28.56
C THR A 244 8.18 0.57 29.32
N SER A 245 7.67 0.27 30.53
CA SER A 245 8.11 -0.82 31.42
C SER A 245 7.38 -2.16 31.22
N ASP A 246 6.22 -2.17 30.56
CA ASP A 246 5.36 -3.36 30.54
C ASP A 246 5.70 -4.27 29.37
N LYS A 247 6.21 -5.46 29.69
CA LYS A 247 6.35 -6.58 28.74
C LYS A 247 5.06 -7.39 28.58
N ASP A 248 4.08 -7.21 29.48
CA ASP A 248 2.89 -8.07 29.61
C ASP A 248 1.63 -7.56 28.89
N THR A 249 1.77 -6.67 27.91
CA THR A 249 0.63 -6.06 27.17
C THR A 249 0.38 -6.65 25.79
N LYS A 250 1.16 -7.66 25.36
CA LYS A 250 1.14 -8.19 23.99
C LYS A 250 -0.23 -8.70 23.55
N ASP A 251 -0.91 -9.49 24.37
CA ASP A 251 -2.21 -10.08 23.98
C ASP A 251 -3.30 -9.02 23.76
N LYS A 252 -3.33 -7.99 24.62
CA LYS A 252 -4.26 -6.86 24.45
C LYS A 252 -3.96 -6.09 23.18
N VAL A 253 -2.67 -5.82 22.92
CA VAL A 253 -2.24 -5.14 21.70
C VAL A 253 -2.65 -5.94 20.47
N LEU A 254 -2.47 -7.26 20.47
CA LEU A 254 -2.87 -8.12 19.38
C LEU A 254 -4.39 -8.13 19.19
N ALA A 255 -5.18 -8.16 20.26
CA ALA A 255 -6.63 -8.09 20.19
C ALA A 255 -7.15 -6.74 19.63
N ASP A 256 -6.58 -5.63 20.07
CA ASP A 256 -6.92 -4.29 19.54
C ASP A 256 -6.49 -4.15 18.06
N ALA A 257 -5.33 -4.70 17.70
CA ALA A 257 -4.86 -4.73 16.32
C ALA A 257 -5.77 -5.58 15.42
N ASP A 258 -6.23 -6.74 15.89
CA ASP A 258 -7.18 -7.58 15.15
C ASP A 258 -8.53 -6.89 14.98
N HIS A 259 -9.01 -6.16 15.99
CA HIS A 259 -10.19 -5.32 15.85
C HIS A 259 -10.00 -4.26 14.76
N ASN A 260 -8.88 -3.54 14.77
CA ASN A 260 -8.56 -2.53 13.75
C ASN A 260 -8.49 -3.14 12.35
N ARG A 261 -7.83 -4.29 12.23
CA ARG A 261 -7.73 -5.05 10.97
C ARG A 261 -9.11 -5.44 10.43
N GLN A 262 -10.00 -5.95 11.28
CA GLN A 262 -11.35 -6.34 10.88
C GLN A 262 -12.22 -5.13 10.49
N ALA A 263 -12.15 -4.04 11.26
CA ALA A 263 -12.87 -2.81 10.95
C ALA A 263 -12.42 -2.23 9.60
N LEU A 264 -11.11 -2.17 9.36
CA LEU A 264 -10.54 -1.71 8.10
C LEU A 264 -10.82 -2.65 6.94
N ALA A 265 -10.77 -3.98 7.14
CA ALA A 265 -11.12 -4.93 6.08
C ALA A 265 -12.59 -4.81 5.65
N THR A 266 -13.46 -4.40 6.57
CA THR A 266 -14.89 -4.19 6.29
C THR A 266 -15.13 -2.92 5.47
N SER A 267 -14.41 -1.83 5.75
CA SER A 267 -14.56 -0.55 5.03
C SER A 267 -13.67 -0.44 3.77
N LEU A 268 -12.51 -1.10 3.77
CA LEU A 268 -11.44 -1.02 2.79
C LEU A 268 -10.89 -2.42 2.47
N PRO A 269 -11.65 -3.26 1.75
CA PRO A 269 -11.16 -4.60 1.38
C PRO A 269 -9.88 -4.49 0.53
N MET A 270 -8.82 -5.18 0.96
CA MET A 270 -7.52 -5.21 0.28
C MET A 270 -7.38 -6.50 -0.56
N PRO A 271 -6.69 -6.45 -1.72
CA PRO A 271 -6.34 -7.66 -2.48
C PRO A 271 -5.35 -8.52 -1.70
N ALA A 272 -5.41 -9.83 -1.92
CA ALA A 272 -4.40 -10.76 -1.41
C ALA A 272 -3.03 -10.54 -2.10
N PRO A 273 -1.90 -10.83 -1.44
CA PRO A 273 -0.59 -10.84 -2.07
C PRO A 273 -0.57 -11.75 -3.30
N THR A 274 0.08 -11.29 -4.38
CA THR A 274 0.21 -12.10 -5.60
C THR A 274 1.32 -13.12 -5.39
N VAL A 275 0.99 -14.42 -5.42
CA VAL A 275 2.01 -15.48 -5.40
C VAL A 275 2.82 -15.39 -6.68
N SER A 276 4.07 -14.94 -6.57
CA SER A 276 5.02 -15.02 -7.68
C SER A 276 5.38 -16.50 -7.89
N VAL A 277 4.92 -17.08 -8.98
CA VAL A 277 5.43 -18.37 -9.43
C VAL A 277 6.88 -18.14 -9.86
N PRO A 278 7.87 -18.89 -9.33
CA PRO A 278 9.26 -18.77 -9.75
C PRO A 278 9.36 -18.90 -11.27
N LEU A 279 10.13 -18.02 -11.90
CA LEU A 279 10.29 -17.93 -13.35
C LEU A 279 11.17 -19.06 -13.94
N ASP A 280 11.25 -20.22 -13.28
CA ASP A 280 12.16 -21.30 -13.66
C ASP A 280 11.56 -22.29 -14.67
N ASN A 281 10.29 -22.12 -15.07
CA ASN A 281 9.61 -23.01 -16.02
C ASN A 281 9.31 -22.40 -17.40
N GLN A 282 9.95 -21.29 -17.78
CA GLN A 282 9.96 -20.82 -19.19
C GLN A 282 11.29 -21.13 -19.87
N ALA A 283 11.72 -22.40 -19.82
CA ALA A 283 12.66 -22.92 -20.80
C ALA A 283 11.89 -23.28 -22.08
N SER A 284 12.04 -22.42 -23.09
CA SER A 284 12.09 -22.71 -24.53
C SER A 284 11.55 -24.07 -24.99
N SER A 285 10.37 -24.06 -25.61
CA SER A 285 9.88 -25.14 -26.47
C SER A 285 9.82 -24.67 -27.92
N THR A 286 10.98 -24.55 -28.56
CA THR A 286 11.12 -24.75 -30.01
C THR A 286 11.80 -26.10 -30.23
N LYS A 287 11.01 -27.16 -30.39
CA LYS A 287 11.41 -28.36 -31.14
C LYS A 287 10.19 -29.03 -31.77
N GLU A 288 10.29 -29.15 -33.09
CA GLU A 288 9.42 -29.90 -34.01
C GLU A 288 9.42 -31.42 -33.72
N PRO A 289 8.50 -32.20 -34.35
CA PRO A 289 7.94 -33.40 -33.78
C PRO A 289 8.73 -34.68 -34.08
N GLY A 290 8.80 -35.57 -33.09
CA GLY A 290 9.24 -36.96 -33.25
C GLY A 290 8.39 -37.87 -32.36
N ALA A 291 7.66 -38.78 -33.00
CA ALA A 291 6.66 -39.67 -32.40
C ALA A 291 7.25 -40.77 -31.50
N LYS A 292 6.58 -41.07 -30.38
CA LYS A 292 5.79 -42.30 -30.10
C LYS A 292 5.51 -42.40 -28.59
N GLY A 293 4.30 -42.87 -28.29
CA GLY A 293 3.60 -42.66 -27.02
C GLY A 293 4.01 -43.55 -25.86
N VAL A 294 3.45 -43.21 -24.69
CA VAL A 294 2.81 -44.14 -23.74
C VAL A 294 1.69 -43.36 -23.05
N GLU A 295 0.47 -43.90 -23.12
CA GLU A 295 -0.68 -43.48 -22.32
C GLU A 295 -0.47 -43.81 -20.84
N SER A 296 -0.84 -42.89 -19.95
CA SER A 296 -1.28 -43.23 -18.60
C SER A 296 -2.19 -42.12 -18.06
N GLU A 297 -3.49 -42.44 -18.14
CA GLU A 297 -4.64 -42.01 -17.35
C GLU A 297 -4.69 -40.64 -16.65
N LYS A 298 -5.71 -39.90 -17.09
CA LYS A 298 -6.38 -38.81 -16.41
C LYS A 298 -7.00 -39.27 -15.09
N THR A 299 -6.75 -38.52 -14.01
CA THR A 299 -7.82 -38.10 -13.10
C THR A 299 -7.64 -36.63 -12.78
N GLY A 300 -8.34 -35.79 -13.55
CA GLY A 300 -8.54 -34.40 -13.20
C GLY A 300 -9.59 -34.29 -12.10
N PHE A 301 -9.26 -33.55 -11.04
CA PHE A 301 -10.24 -32.91 -10.20
C PHE A 301 -9.93 -31.41 -10.21
N PHE A 302 -10.55 -30.71 -11.17
CA PHE A 302 -10.53 -29.25 -11.22
C PHE A 302 -11.39 -28.72 -10.07
N GLN A 303 -10.74 -28.34 -8.98
CA GLN A 303 -11.38 -27.58 -7.90
C GLN A 303 -10.40 -26.58 -7.25
N SER A 304 -9.60 -25.86 -8.04
CA SER A 304 -8.47 -25.06 -7.52
C SER A 304 -8.69 -23.54 -7.47
N GLY A 305 -9.83 -23.00 -7.91
CA GLY A 305 -10.11 -21.56 -7.79
C GLY A 305 -10.76 -21.19 -6.45
N ILE A 306 -11.92 -21.79 -6.18
CA ILE A 306 -12.76 -21.45 -5.03
C ILE A 306 -12.13 -21.93 -3.72
N TRP A 307 -11.55 -23.13 -3.68
CA TRP A 307 -10.90 -23.65 -2.48
C TRP A 307 -9.64 -22.86 -2.10
N ASN A 308 -8.85 -22.41 -3.09
CA ASN A 308 -7.73 -21.52 -2.81
C ASN A 308 -8.20 -20.18 -2.27
N HIS A 309 -9.29 -19.60 -2.79
CA HIS A 309 -9.87 -18.38 -2.21
C HIS A 309 -10.42 -18.58 -0.80
N ILE A 310 -11.08 -19.71 -0.52
CA ILE A 310 -11.61 -20.03 0.80
C ILE A 310 -10.48 -20.24 1.81
N VAL A 311 -9.44 -21.02 1.47
CA VAL A 311 -8.28 -21.25 2.34
C VAL A 311 -7.49 -19.96 2.56
N THR A 312 -7.33 -19.14 1.53
CA THR A 312 -6.69 -17.81 1.61
C THR A 312 -7.51 -16.89 2.50
N PHE A 313 -8.83 -16.84 2.34
CA PHE A 313 -9.73 -16.05 3.18
C PHE A 313 -9.64 -16.48 4.65
N PHE A 314 -9.66 -17.79 4.95
CA PHE A 314 -9.50 -18.29 6.31
C PHE A 314 -8.12 -17.98 6.91
N LYS A 315 -7.07 -18.01 6.09
CA LYS A 315 -5.70 -17.67 6.50
C LYS A 315 -5.53 -16.20 6.85
N TYR A 316 -6.24 -15.30 6.16
CA TYR A 316 -6.11 -13.85 6.35
C TYR A 316 -7.18 -13.25 7.29
N PHE A 317 -8.37 -13.86 7.40
CA PHE A 317 -9.50 -13.27 8.13
C PHE A 317 -9.94 -14.10 9.35
N GLY A 318 -9.36 -15.29 9.54
CA GLY A 318 -9.67 -16.17 10.68
C GLY A 318 -10.92 -17.03 10.46
N ILE A 319 -11.02 -18.12 11.25
CA ILE A 319 -12.05 -19.18 11.09
C ILE A 319 -13.48 -18.64 11.31
N ALA A 320 -13.67 -17.72 12.27
CA ALA A 320 -14.99 -17.19 12.58
C ALA A 320 -15.57 -16.33 11.43
N ALA A 321 -14.74 -15.52 10.78
CA ALA A 321 -15.17 -14.68 9.66
C ALA A 321 -15.51 -15.51 8.42
N GLY A 322 -14.71 -16.54 8.11
CA GLY A 322 -14.96 -17.38 6.93
C GLY A 322 -16.18 -18.28 7.07
N LEU A 323 -16.55 -18.70 8.27
CA LEU A 323 -17.81 -19.42 8.49
C LEU A 323 -19.02 -18.52 8.27
N PHE A 324 -18.97 -17.26 8.73
CA PHE A 324 -20.07 -16.29 8.55
C PHE A 324 -20.32 -15.97 7.06
N SER A 325 -19.25 -15.85 6.26
CA SER A 325 -19.36 -15.63 4.80
C SER A 325 -19.94 -16.84 4.05
N ILE A 326 -19.64 -18.06 4.48
CA ILE A 326 -20.22 -19.29 3.91
C ILE A 326 -21.71 -19.39 4.24
N PHE A 327 -22.10 -19.09 5.48
CA PHE A 327 -23.51 -19.07 5.88
C PHE A 327 -24.32 -17.97 5.15
N ALA A 328 -23.76 -16.77 5.00
CA ALA A 328 -24.40 -15.70 4.25
C ALA A 328 -24.56 -16.03 2.74
N PHE A 329 -23.59 -16.74 2.15
CA PHE A 329 -23.66 -17.18 0.75
C PHE A 329 -24.70 -18.30 0.54
N LEU A 330 -24.81 -19.25 1.48
CA LEU A 330 -25.79 -20.33 1.43
C LEU A 330 -27.21 -19.86 1.74
N ALA A 331 -27.40 -18.80 2.53
CA ALA A 331 -28.70 -18.21 2.82
C ALA A 331 -29.29 -17.39 1.65
N ASN A 332 -28.47 -17.04 0.65
CA ASN A 332 -28.85 -16.26 -0.53
C ASN A 332 -29.00 -17.12 -1.81
N ARG A 333 -29.07 -18.45 -1.66
CA ARG A 333 -29.43 -19.41 -2.71
C ARG A 333 -30.68 -20.16 -2.32
#